data_AF-A0A1I5TK21-F1
#
_entry.id   AF-A0A1I5TK21-F1
#
_cell.length_a   1.000
_cell.length_b   1.000
_cell.length_c   1.000
_cell.angle_alpha   90.00
_cell.angle_beta   90.00
_cell.angle_gamma   90.00
#
_symmetry.space_group_name_H-M   'P 1'
#
loop_
_entity.id
_entity.type
_entity.pdbx_description
1 polymer ?
#
loop_
_entity_poly.entity_id
_entity_poly.type
_entity_poly.pdbx_seq_one_letter_code
_entity_poly.pdbx_strand_id
1 'polypeptide(L)'
;MTAVQTAPAVEVEGEQPRRPVHGPKGPGVWLRSLIGVDESVLSMAPLDRGRYTAMALIVVNAGILAAVSMFVMVEKFADVPLVVALAVALFWGWVIFSVDRWLIASAHGTQSSRGVFLTRVLLAVVLGFVVAEPLLIKIFEPAIHRQVAEDRQVERATKLSALTACNPVPHRVLPAKDLASCKARGLLLTVGADPVGAAATVASLGEQVSTLSKAIDKDMAALRRLERLGHAECGGERVGNETTGVIGEGPNCRQIRTERAAFLRTSKLPERRRQLADLQAKAKSAVEAQGRVNAGYSTQIAQEIDKQLPHPEGKIGILEEDDALLALQSKSLMVLLFAWLLRIALITLDCMPILTKRLAGLSTYDRQVADHAAADMETHEVFLKHAKAENIQARTDALRLLEEHEQDRRLHRERHEAAARNDQDERMKRQIRELAARLKGRPGTAPE
;
A
#
# COMPACT_ATOMS: atom_id res chain seq x y z
N MET A 1 31.85 -8.32 -93.58
CA MET A 1 30.42 -8.02 -93.36
C MET A 1 29.83 -9.12 -92.50
N THR A 2 29.93 -8.95 -91.18
CA THR A 2 29.40 -9.88 -90.18
C THR A 2 28.08 -9.32 -89.68
N ALA A 3 26.98 -9.98 -90.05
CA ALA A 3 25.64 -9.63 -89.58
C ALA A 3 25.47 -10.09 -88.13
N VAL A 4 25.24 -9.12 -87.24
CA VAL A 4 24.89 -9.35 -85.84
C VAL A 4 23.45 -9.84 -85.78
N GLN A 5 23.26 -11.06 -85.30
CA GLN A 5 21.97 -11.69 -85.10
C GLN A 5 21.43 -11.21 -83.74
N THR A 6 20.40 -10.37 -83.74
CA THR A 6 19.71 -9.93 -82.52
C THR A 6 18.85 -11.07 -81.99
N ALA A 7 19.10 -11.49 -80.75
CA ALA A 7 18.28 -12.48 -80.05
C ALA A 7 16.85 -11.96 -79.83
N PRO A 8 15.82 -12.81 -79.91
CA PRO A 8 14.44 -12.42 -79.61
C PRO A 8 14.27 -12.14 -78.11
N ALA A 9 13.48 -11.12 -77.79
CA ALA A 9 13.10 -10.78 -76.43
C ALA A 9 12.36 -11.97 -75.77
N VAL A 10 12.83 -12.39 -74.61
CA VAL A 10 12.10 -13.31 -73.73
C VAL A 10 10.94 -12.52 -73.15
N GLU A 11 9.73 -12.78 -73.64
CA GLU A 11 8.51 -12.40 -72.93
C GLU A 11 8.48 -13.16 -71.61
N VAL A 12 8.76 -12.45 -70.52
CA VAL A 12 8.44 -12.92 -69.19
C VAL A 12 6.92 -12.85 -69.08
N GLU A 13 6.24 -13.99 -69.28
CA GLU A 13 4.84 -14.12 -68.87
C GLU A 13 4.76 -13.77 -67.38
N GLY A 14 4.23 -12.57 -67.10
CA GLY A 14 4.02 -12.12 -65.74
C GLY A 14 3.00 -13.04 -65.08
N GLU A 15 3.47 -13.88 -64.17
CA GLU A 15 2.62 -14.59 -63.23
C GLU A 15 1.65 -13.58 -62.59
N GLN A 16 0.35 -13.75 -62.82
CA GLN A 16 -0.65 -12.82 -62.27
C GLN A 16 -0.48 -12.76 -60.74
N PRO A 17 -0.43 -11.56 -60.13
CA PRO A 17 -0.34 -11.46 -58.68
C PRO A 17 -1.53 -12.21 -58.07
N ARG A 18 -1.25 -13.19 -57.19
CA ARG A 18 -2.29 -13.94 -56.48
C ARG A 18 -3.26 -12.94 -55.86
N ARG A 19 -4.52 -12.97 -56.32
CA ARG A 19 -5.55 -12.05 -55.83
C ARG A 19 -5.67 -12.16 -54.31
N PRO A 20 -5.74 -11.04 -53.57
CA PRO A 20 -6.10 -11.08 -52.17
C PRO A 20 -7.49 -11.73 -52.06
N VAL A 21 -7.58 -12.80 -51.26
CA VAL A 21 -8.88 -13.39 -50.93
C VAL A 21 -9.67 -12.30 -50.20
N HIS A 22 -10.85 -11.95 -50.70
CA HIS A 22 -11.73 -10.95 -50.07
C HIS A 22 -11.74 -11.17 -48.55
N GLY A 23 -11.29 -10.16 -47.81
CA GLY A 23 -11.13 -10.24 -46.36
C GLY A 23 -12.47 -10.62 -45.71
N PRO A 24 -12.50 -11.64 -44.83
CA PRO A 24 -13.74 -12.05 -44.18
C PRO A 24 -14.28 -10.88 -43.35
N LYS A 25 -15.51 -10.43 -43.57
CA LYS A 25 -16.16 -9.44 -42.69
C LYS A 25 -16.72 -10.18 -41.47
N GLY A 26 -16.39 -9.73 -40.26
CA GLY A 26 -16.92 -10.36 -39.04
C GLY A 26 -16.19 -9.96 -37.76
N PRO A 27 -16.66 -10.46 -36.59
CA PRO A 27 -16.13 -10.10 -35.28
C PRO A 27 -14.65 -10.49 -35.11
N GLY A 28 -14.18 -11.52 -35.83
CA GLY A 28 -12.77 -11.92 -35.81
C GLY A 28 -11.82 -10.87 -36.40
N VAL A 29 -12.25 -10.05 -37.35
CA VAL A 29 -11.43 -8.95 -37.90
C VAL A 29 -11.34 -7.81 -36.91
N TRP A 30 -12.45 -7.47 -36.24
CA TRP A 30 -12.44 -6.47 -35.17
C TRP A 30 -11.52 -6.90 -34.03
N LEU A 31 -11.57 -8.18 -33.62
CA LEU A 31 -10.70 -8.68 -32.56
C LEU A 31 -9.21 -8.63 -32.96
N ARG A 32 -8.87 -8.94 -34.22
CA ARG A 32 -7.49 -8.85 -34.73
C ARG A 32 -7.00 -7.41 -34.87
N SER A 33 -7.84 -6.47 -35.24
CA SER A 33 -7.45 -5.06 -35.35
C SER A 33 -7.10 -4.46 -33.97
N LEU A 34 -7.71 -4.96 -32.90
CA LEU A 34 -7.39 -4.57 -31.51
C LEU A 34 -5.95 -4.85 -31.10
N ILE A 35 -5.25 -5.83 -31.70
CA ILE A 35 -3.81 -6.09 -31.46
C ILE A 35 -2.89 -5.48 -32.52
N GLY A 36 -3.43 -4.72 -33.47
CA GLY A 36 -2.66 -3.98 -34.47
C GLY A 36 -2.29 -4.81 -35.69
N VAL A 37 -3.03 -5.88 -35.96
CA VAL A 37 -2.83 -6.71 -37.16
C VAL A 37 -3.55 -6.06 -38.34
N ASP A 38 -2.84 -5.94 -39.47
CA ASP A 38 -3.39 -5.44 -40.72
C ASP A 38 -4.04 -6.60 -41.49
N GLU A 39 -5.35 -6.54 -41.66
CA GLU A 39 -6.12 -7.57 -42.36
C GLU A 39 -5.79 -7.63 -43.86
N SER A 40 -5.31 -6.53 -44.45
CA SER A 40 -4.93 -6.48 -45.86
C SER A 40 -3.70 -7.35 -46.13
N VAL A 41 -2.68 -7.27 -45.25
CA VAL A 41 -1.49 -8.12 -45.29
C VAL A 41 -1.85 -9.55 -44.88
N LEU A 42 -2.67 -9.73 -43.84
CA LEU A 42 -3.12 -11.06 -43.39
C LEU A 42 -3.97 -11.81 -44.42
N SER A 43 -4.55 -11.12 -45.41
CA SER A 43 -5.27 -11.75 -46.53
C SER A 43 -4.37 -12.67 -47.37
N MET A 44 -3.06 -12.42 -47.37
CA MET A 44 -2.05 -13.21 -48.07
C MET A 44 -1.54 -14.40 -47.23
N ALA A 45 -1.91 -14.47 -45.95
CA ALA A 45 -1.54 -15.51 -45.00
C ALA A 45 -2.76 -16.03 -44.20
N PRO A 46 -3.75 -16.66 -44.86
CA PRO A 46 -5.02 -17.02 -44.21
C PRO A 46 -4.88 -18.06 -43.08
N LEU A 47 -3.82 -18.89 -43.11
CA LEU A 47 -3.50 -19.87 -42.06
C LEU A 47 -3.11 -19.21 -40.73
N ASP A 48 -2.56 -17.99 -40.77
CA ASP A 48 -2.15 -17.27 -39.56
C ASP A 48 -3.33 -16.59 -38.84
N ARG A 49 -4.51 -16.47 -39.49
CA ARG A 49 -5.71 -15.81 -38.91
C ARG A 49 -6.12 -16.39 -37.57
N GLY A 50 -6.11 -17.72 -37.43
CA GLY A 50 -6.45 -18.39 -36.18
C GLY A 50 -5.49 -18.03 -35.04
N ARG A 51 -4.19 -18.02 -35.34
CA ARG A 51 -3.12 -17.65 -34.40
C ARG A 51 -3.29 -16.22 -33.87
N TYR A 52 -3.47 -15.25 -34.76
CA TYR A 52 -3.64 -13.85 -34.36
C TYR A 52 -4.99 -13.58 -33.68
N THR A 53 -6.05 -14.31 -34.04
CA THR A 53 -7.34 -14.22 -33.33
C THR A 53 -7.20 -14.75 -31.89
N ALA A 54 -6.50 -15.87 -31.69
CA ALA A 54 -6.23 -16.41 -30.36
C ALA A 54 -5.35 -15.46 -29.51
N MET A 55 -4.31 -14.88 -30.13
CA MET A 55 -3.45 -13.89 -29.48
C MET A 55 -4.22 -12.65 -29.04
N ALA A 56 -5.15 -12.17 -29.87
CA ALA A 56 -6.02 -11.07 -29.51
C ALA A 56 -6.98 -11.40 -28.35
N LEU A 57 -7.54 -12.60 -28.33
CA LEU A 57 -8.40 -13.05 -27.24
C LEU A 57 -7.66 -13.10 -25.91
N ILE A 58 -6.41 -13.59 -25.90
CA ILE A 58 -5.57 -13.65 -24.69
C ILE A 58 -5.34 -12.24 -24.12
N VAL A 59 -5.02 -11.27 -24.97
CA VAL A 59 -4.75 -9.87 -24.56
C VAL A 59 -6.01 -9.19 -24.02
N VAL A 60 -7.15 -9.41 -24.67
CA VAL A 60 -8.45 -8.90 -24.18
C VAL A 60 -8.80 -9.52 -22.83
N ASN A 61 -8.59 -10.83 -22.67
CA ASN A 61 -8.82 -11.52 -21.41
C ASN A 61 -7.91 -10.99 -20.29
N ALA A 62 -6.64 -10.71 -20.57
CA ALA A 62 -5.71 -10.09 -19.62
C ALA A 62 -6.22 -8.72 -19.15
N GLY A 63 -6.66 -7.86 -20.08
CA GLY A 63 -7.25 -6.56 -19.76
C GLY A 63 -8.54 -6.66 -18.92
N ILE A 64 -9.42 -7.61 -19.23
CA ILE A 64 -10.65 -7.86 -18.44
C ILE A 64 -10.30 -8.32 -17.03
N LEU A 65 -9.34 -9.24 -16.89
CA LEU A 65 -8.95 -9.78 -15.59
C LEU A 65 -8.27 -8.72 -14.72
N ALA A 66 -7.45 -7.86 -15.33
CA ALA A 66 -6.91 -6.68 -14.66
C ALA A 66 -8.02 -5.71 -14.21
N ALA A 67 -9.05 -5.48 -15.04
CA ALA A 67 -10.20 -4.66 -14.65
C ALA A 67 -10.95 -5.27 -13.45
N VAL A 68 -11.23 -6.57 -13.48
CA VAL A 68 -11.90 -7.27 -12.36
C VAL A 68 -11.06 -7.20 -11.09
N SER A 69 -9.75 -7.43 -11.18
CA SER A 69 -8.83 -7.34 -10.04
C SER A 69 -8.84 -5.93 -9.42
N MET A 70 -8.76 -4.89 -10.27
CA MET A 70 -8.83 -3.50 -9.81
C MET A 70 -10.21 -3.14 -9.25
N PHE A 71 -11.29 -3.66 -9.83
CA PHE A 71 -12.65 -3.46 -9.33
C PHE A 71 -12.79 -3.98 -7.89
N VAL A 72 -12.33 -5.21 -7.65
CA VAL A 72 -12.31 -5.82 -6.31
C VAL A 72 -11.50 -4.98 -5.34
N MET A 73 -10.32 -4.52 -5.77
CA MET A 73 -9.45 -3.68 -4.96
C MET A 73 -10.15 -2.36 -4.58
N VAL A 74 -10.77 -1.66 -5.54
CA VAL A 74 -11.44 -0.39 -5.28
C VAL A 74 -12.68 -0.57 -4.40
N GLU A 75 -13.50 -1.60 -4.64
CA GLU A 75 -14.68 -1.89 -3.80
C GLU A 75 -14.30 -2.19 -2.36
N LYS A 76 -13.19 -2.92 -2.16
CA LYS A 76 -12.67 -3.28 -0.83
C LYS A 76 -12.06 -2.10 -0.09
N PHE A 77 -11.31 -1.24 -0.77
CA PHE A 77 -10.44 -0.26 -0.11
C PHE A 77 -10.90 1.19 -0.22
N ALA A 78 -11.84 1.49 -1.11
CA ALA A 78 -12.38 2.82 -1.26
C ALA A 78 -13.89 2.78 -1.01
N ASP A 79 -14.36 3.57 -0.04
CA ASP A 79 -15.79 3.83 0.18
C ASP A 79 -16.30 4.78 -0.94
N VAL A 80 -16.24 4.33 -2.21
CA VAL A 80 -16.64 5.09 -3.40
C VAL A 80 -17.91 4.51 -4.04
N PRO A 81 -18.72 5.33 -4.74
CA PRO A 81 -19.87 4.83 -5.48
C PRO A 81 -19.47 3.79 -6.54
N LEU A 82 -20.33 2.79 -6.75
CA LEU A 82 -20.11 1.70 -7.71
C LEU A 82 -19.69 2.19 -9.12
N VAL A 83 -20.28 3.30 -9.57
CA VAL A 83 -19.96 3.91 -10.88
C VAL A 83 -18.50 4.37 -10.95
N VAL A 84 -17.97 4.94 -9.87
CA VAL A 84 -16.57 5.38 -9.78
C VAL A 84 -15.64 4.18 -9.76
N ALA A 85 -15.99 3.15 -8.97
CA ALA A 85 -15.22 1.90 -8.93
C ALA A 85 -15.13 1.23 -10.30
N LEU A 86 -16.25 1.16 -11.03
CA LEU A 86 -16.29 0.60 -12.37
C LEU A 86 -15.46 1.43 -13.37
N ALA A 87 -15.53 2.76 -13.31
CA ALA A 87 -14.74 3.63 -14.18
C ALA A 87 -13.22 3.46 -13.97
N VAL A 88 -12.78 3.39 -12.70
CA VAL A 88 -11.37 3.15 -12.35
C VAL A 88 -10.91 1.76 -12.80
N ALA A 89 -11.74 0.74 -12.58
CA ALA A 89 -11.46 -0.63 -13.01
C ALA A 89 -11.32 -0.75 -14.54
N LEU A 90 -12.25 -0.17 -15.29
CA LEU A 90 -12.20 -0.17 -16.76
C LEU A 90 -11.01 0.62 -17.28
N PHE A 91 -10.69 1.77 -16.68
CA PHE A 91 -9.50 2.54 -17.01
C PHE A 91 -8.22 1.71 -16.80
N TRP A 92 -8.10 1.01 -15.66
CA TRP A 92 -6.95 0.16 -15.40
C TRP A 92 -6.84 -1.02 -16.37
N GLY A 93 -7.95 -1.72 -16.64
CA GLY A 93 -7.98 -2.77 -17.65
C GLY A 93 -7.59 -2.28 -19.04
N TRP A 94 -8.02 -1.07 -19.41
CA TRP A 94 -7.60 -0.41 -20.64
C TRP A 94 -6.10 -0.09 -20.67
N VAL A 95 -5.51 0.34 -19.56
CA VAL A 95 -4.07 0.57 -19.44
C VAL A 95 -3.29 -0.72 -19.67
N ILE A 96 -3.66 -1.82 -19.01
CA ILE A 96 -3.01 -3.12 -19.19
C ILE A 96 -3.17 -3.61 -20.64
N PHE A 97 -4.38 -3.53 -21.20
CA PHE A 97 -4.64 -3.85 -22.60
C PHE A 97 -3.77 -3.02 -23.56
N SER A 98 -3.60 -1.72 -23.31
CA SER A 98 -2.79 -0.83 -24.15
C SER A 98 -1.31 -1.17 -24.09
N VAL A 99 -0.79 -1.49 -22.90
CA VAL A 99 0.60 -1.94 -22.70
C VAL A 99 0.84 -3.26 -23.44
N ASP A 100 -0.07 -4.23 -23.29
CA ASP A 100 0.03 -5.50 -23.99
C ASP A 100 -0.07 -5.36 -25.51
N ARG A 101 -1.00 -4.53 -26.00
CA ARG A 101 -1.10 -4.19 -27.43
C ARG A 101 0.20 -3.58 -27.95
N TRP A 102 0.75 -2.59 -27.27
CA TRP A 102 1.99 -1.93 -27.67
C TRP A 102 3.17 -2.93 -27.75
N LEU A 103 3.24 -3.85 -26.78
CA LEU A 103 4.29 -4.87 -26.74
C LEU A 103 4.16 -5.92 -27.83
N ILE A 104 2.94 -6.23 -28.27
CA ILE A 104 2.70 -7.11 -29.42
C ILE A 104 3.01 -6.39 -30.73
N ALA A 105 2.57 -5.14 -30.88
CA ALA A 105 2.82 -4.33 -32.06
C ALA A 105 4.32 -4.13 -32.31
N SER A 106 5.08 -3.78 -31.26
CA SER A 106 6.54 -3.60 -31.35
C SER A 106 7.34 -4.87 -31.65
N ALA A 107 6.74 -6.05 -31.48
CA ALA A 107 7.37 -7.33 -31.79
C ALA A 107 7.22 -7.75 -33.26
N HIS A 108 6.42 -7.05 -34.08
CA HIS A 108 6.23 -7.40 -35.50
C HIS A 108 7.47 -7.06 -36.35
N GLY A 109 7.75 -7.87 -37.37
CA GLY A 109 8.80 -7.60 -38.36
C GLY A 109 10.26 -7.81 -37.92
N THR A 110 10.54 -8.11 -36.66
CA THR A 110 11.91 -8.40 -36.18
C THR A 110 11.96 -9.69 -35.37
N GLN A 111 13.06 -10.45 -35.46
CA GLN A 111 13.28 -11.57 -34.56
C GLN A 111 13.52 -11.00 -33.15
N SER A 112 12.65 -11.34 -32.20
CA SER A 112 12.76 -10.88 -30.81
C SER A 112 14.19 -11.10 -30.29
N SER A 113 14.91 -10.01 -30.05
CA SER A 113 16.20 -10.10 -29.38
C SER A 113 16.01 -10.69 -27.98
N ARG A 114 17.04 -11.36 -27.44
CA ARG A 114 16.99 -11.93 -26.09
C ARG A 114 16.63 -10.87 -25.02
N GLY A 115 16.98 -9.60 -25.25
CA GLY A 115 16.65 -8.49 -24.36
C GLY A 115 15.16 -8.15 -24.33
N VAL A 116 14.49 -8.11 -25.48
CA VAL A 116 13.05 -7.82 -25.56
C VAL A 116 12.24 -8.94 -24.89
N PHE A 117 12.63 -10.20 -25.11
CA PHE A 117 12.00 -11.35 -24.46
C PHE A 117 12.12 -11.27 -22.93
N LEU A 118 13.32 -11.01 -22.40
CA LEU A 118 13.56 -10.97 -20.96
C LEU A 118 12.81 -9.81 -20.29
N THR A 119 12.84 -8.63 -20.92
CA THR A 119 12.12 -7.45 -20.43
C THR A 119 10.62 -7.73 -20.34
N ARG A 120 10.04 -8.44 -21.31
CA ARG A 120 8.64 -8.86 -21.22
C ARG A 120 8.40 -9.81 -20.06
N VAL A 121 9.19 -10.88 -19.95
CA VAL A 121 8.96 -11.88 -18.89
C VAL A 121 8.99 -11.19 -17.52
N LEU A 122 9.92 -10.25 -17.32
CA LEU A 122 9.98 -9.47 -16.10
C LEU A 122 8.72 -8.61 -15.90
N LEU A 123 8.25 -7.90 -16.92
CA LEU A 123 7.02 -7.10 -16.84
C LEU A 123 5.78 -7.97 -16.55
N ALA A 124 5.65 -9.11 -17.22
CA ALA A 124 4.55 -10.05 -17.03
C ALA A 124 4.57 -10.69 -15.63
N VAL A 125 5.77 -10.94 -15.07
CA VAL A 125 5.90 -11.35 -13.66
C VAL A 125 5.37 -10.24 -12.75
N VAL A 126 5.82 -9.00 -12.91
CA VAL A 126 5.39 -7.88 -12.06
C VAL A 126 3.88 -7.66 -12.16
N LEU A 127 3.33 -7.56 -13.38
CA LEU A 127 1.90 -7.36 -13.59
C LEU A 127 1.08 -8.55 -13.10
N GLY A 128 1.52 -9.78 -13.35
CA GLY A 128 0.85 -10.99 -12.88
C GLY A 128 0.77 -11.05 -11.35
N PHE A 129 1.82 -10.64 -10.63
CA PHE A 129 1.78 -10.53 -9.16
C PHE A 129 0.81 -9.43 -8.70
N VAL A 130 0.86 -8.24 -9.31
CA VAL A 130 -0.01 -7.12 -8.95
C VAL A 130 -1.49 -7.46 -9.18
N VAL A 131 -1.82 -8.13 -10.29
CA VAL A 131 -3.19 -8.55 -10.60
C VAL A 131 -3.63 -9.73 -9.72
N ALA A 132 -2.71 -10.61 -9.31
CA ALA A 132 -3.01 -11.77 -8.48
C ALA A 132 -3.50 -11.38 -7.08
N GLU A 133 -2.89 -10.36 -6.45
CA GLU A 133 -3.09 -10.11 -5.02
C GLU A 133 -4.56 -9.80 -4.65
N PRO A 134 -5.25 -8.87 -5.33
CA PRO A 134 -6.66 -8.60 -5.04
C PRO A 134 -7.56 -9.82 -5.31
N LEU A 135 -7.24 -10.62 -6.32
CA LEU A 135 -7.99 -11.83 -6.66
C LEU A 135 -7.81 -12.93 -5.60
N LEU A 136 -6.59 -13.09 -5.07
CA LEU A 136 -6.32 -14.04 -3.99
C LEU A 136 -7.09 -13.70 -2.74
N ILE A 137 -7.04 -12.42 -2.32
CA ILE A 137 -7.80 -11.94 -1.16
C ILE A 137 -9.29 -12.18 -1.37
N LYS A 138 -9.82 -11.94 -2.56
CA LYS A 138 -11.24 -12.17 -2.86
C LYS A 138 -11.65 -13.64 -2.80
N ILE A 139 -10.84 -14.52 -3.38
CA ILE A 139 -11.14 -15.96 -3.41
C ILE A 139 -11.10 -16.56 -2.00
N PHE A 140 -10.13 -16.13 -1.18
CA PHE A 140 -9.96 -16.63 0.18
C PHE A 140 -10.67 -15.79 1.25
N GLU A 141 -11.50 -14.81 0.85
CA GLU A 141 -12.19 -13.87 1.75
C GLU A 141 -12.86 -14.58 2.97
N PRO A 142 -13.64 -15.67 2.80
CA PRO A 142 -14.26 -16.35 3.94
C PRO A 142 -13.23 -17.01 4.89
N ALA A 143 -12.13 -17.51 4.36
CA ALA A 143 -11.07 -18.14 5.16
C ALA A 143 -10.24 -17.07 5.89
N ILE A 144 -9.92 -15.98 5.21
CA ILE A 144 -9.22 -14.81 5.75
C ILE A 144 -10.03 -14.23 6.92
N HIS A 145 -11.33 -13.98 6.72
CA HIS A 145 -12.17 -13.41 7.79
C HIS A 145 -12.26 -14.31 9.02
N ARG A 146 -12.26 -15.64 8.85
CA ARG A 146 -12.20 -16.60 9.96
C ARG A 146 -10.85 -16.53 10.68
N GLN A 147 -9.75 -16.54 9.94
CA GLN A 147 -8.40 -16.44 10.49
C GLN A 147 -8.21 -15.14 11.26
N VAL A 148 -8.66 -13.99 10.72
CA VAL A 148 -8.62 -12.70 11.43
C VAL A 148 -9.44 -12.74 12.72
N ALA A 149 -10.63 -13.35 12.71
CA ALA A 149 -11.45 -13.48 13.90
C ALA A 149 -10.76 -14.34 14.98
N GLU A 150 -10.11 -15.44 14.59
CA GLU A 150 -9.31 -16.28 15.50
C GLU A 150 -8.12 -15.49 16.07
N ASP A 151 -7.38 -14.78 15.22
CA ASP A 151 -6.20 -14.02 15.63
C ASP A 151 -6.57 -12.88 16.60
N ARG A 152 -7.67 -12.15 16.32
CA ARG A 152 -8.22 -11.14 17.24
C ARG A 152 -8.64 -11.75 18.58
N GLN A 153 -9.21 -12.95 18.59
CA GLN A 153 -9.57 -13.64 19.83
C GLN A 153 -8.33 -14.04 20.63
N VAL A 154 -7.28 -14.54 19.96
CA VAL A 154 -6.01 -14.91 20.60
C VAL A 154 -5.29 -13.68 21.16
N GLU A 155 -5.22 -12.58 20.41
CA GLU A 155 -4.63 -11.33 20.88
C GLU A 155 -5.37 -10.79 22.10
N ARG A 156 -6.71 -10.74 22.01
CA ARG A 156 -7.58 -10.33 23.13
C ARG A 156 -7.36 -11.22 24.35
N ALA A 157 -7.35 -12.54 24.20
CA ALA A 157 -7.14 -13.48 25.31
C ALA A 157 -5.75 -13.32 25.94
N THR A 158 -4.72 -13.11 25.12
CA THR A 158 -3.35 -12.88 25.57
C THR A 158 -3.23 -11.57 26.36
N LYS A 159 -3.87 -10.50 25.88
CA LYS A 159 -3.88 -9.20 26.58
C LYS A 159 -4.70 -9.27 27.87
N LEU A 160 -5.86 -9.94 27.84
CA LEU A 160 -6.72 -10.16 29.01
C LEU A 160 -5.97 -10.94 30.10
N SER A 161 -5.31 -12.05 29.72
CA SER A 161 -4.53 -12.86 30.67
C SER A 161 -3.34 -12.08 31.24
N ALA A 162 -2.65 -11.27 30.44
CA ALA A 162 -1.56 -10.41 30.92
C ALA A 162 -2.05 -9.32 31.90
N LEU A 163 -3.18 -8.67 31.59
CA LEU A 163 -3.78 -7.64 32.46
C LEU A 163 -4.31 -8.23 33.77
N THR A 164 -5.02 -9.35 33.72
CA THR A 164 -5.56 -10.02 34.92
C THR A 164 -4.47 -10.61 35.80
N ALA A 165 -3.38 -11.11 35.23
CA ALA A 165 -2.22 -11.58 35.99
C ALA A 165 -1.54 -10.43 36.76
N CYS A 166 -1.46 -9.25 36.17
CA CYS A 166 -0.87 -8.06 36.79
C CYS A 166 -1.82 -7.29 37.71
N ASN A 167 -3.12 -7.55 37.63
CA ASN A 167 -4.15 -6.87 38.43
C ASN A 167 -5.14 -7.90 38.98
N PRO A 168 -4.74 -8.69 40.00
CA PRO A 168 -5.57 -9.78 40.52
C PRO A 168 -6.87 -9.23 41.13
N VAL A 169 -7.97 -9.93 40.86
CA VAL A 169 -9.30 -9.68 41.43
C VAL A 169 -9.78 -10.99 42.08
N PRO A 170 -10.08 -11.04 43.39
CA PRO A 170 -9.93 -9.96 44.38
C PRO A 170 -8.48 -9.49 44.54
N HIS A 171 -8.30 -8.27 45.06
CA HIS A 171 -6.98 -7.68 45.22
C HIS A 171 -6.04 -8.59 46.02
N ARG A 172 -4.84 -8.79 45.48
CA ARG A 172 -3.74 -9.51 46.13
C ARG A 172 -2.44 -8.75 45.88
N VAL A 173 -1.59 -8.68 46.90
CA VAL A 173 -0.24 -8.13 46.78
C VAL A 173 0.60 -9.06 45.91
N LEU A 174 1.16 -8.51 44.84
CA LEU A 174 2.08 -9.21 43.94
C LEU A 174 3.48 -9.30 44.56
N PRO A 175 4.22 -10.40 44.32
CA PRO A 175 5.64 -10.47 44.64
C PRO A 175 6.43 -9.32 43.97
N ALA A 176 7.49 -8.83 44.61
CA ALA A 176 8.25 -7.68 44.13
C ALA A 176 8.78 -7.85 42.69
N LYS A 177 9.15 -9.07 42.30
CA LYS A 177 9.61 -9.40 40.94
C LYS A 177 8.49 -9.23 39.90
N ASP A 178 7.30 -9.74 40.20
CA ASP A 178 6.16 -9.69 39.29
C ASP A 178 5.63 -8.25 39.18
N LEU A 179 5.63 -7.51 40.29
CA LEU A 179 5.30 -6.09 40.31
C LEU A 179 6.24 -5.28 39.40
N ALA A 180 7.56 -5.52 39.48
CA ALA A 180 8.54 -4.84 38.63
C ALA A 180 8.33 -5.19 37.14
N SER A 181 8.07 -6.47 36.83
CA SER A 181 7.76 -6.94 35.47
C SER A 181 6.49 -6.31 34.90
N CYS A 182 5.40 -6.32 35.67
CA CYS A 182 4.14 -5.71 35.29
C CYS A 182 4.25 -4.19 35.10
N LYS A 183 5.06 -3.52 35.94
CA LYS A 183 5.36 -2.09 35.79
C LYS A 183 6.17 -1.80 34.52
N ALA A 184 7.20 -2.59 34.24
CA ALA A 184 8.03 -2.42 33.04
C ALA A 184 7.24 -2.64 31.74
N ARG A 185 6.25 -3.55 31.77
CA ARG A 185 5.34 -3.83 30.65
C ARG A 185 4.15 -2.87 30.56
N GLY A 186 4.00 -1.92 31.48
CA GLY A 186 2.87 -0.99 31.50
C GLY A 186 1.51 -1.65 31.74
N LEU A 187 1.48 -2.80 32.44
CA LEU A 187 0.26 -3.59 32.66
C LEU A 187 -0.44 -3.30 33.99
N LEU A 188 0.13 -2.46 34.86
CA LEU A 188 -0.47 -2.09 36.14
C LEU A 188 -1.53 -1.01 35.94
N LEU A 189 -2.74 -1.27 36.42
CA LEU A 189 -3.87 -0.36 36.32
C LEU A 189 -4.00 0.46 37.60
N THR A 190 -4.19 1.77 37.43
CA THR A 190 -4.43 2.69 38.55
C THR A 190 -5.93 2.92 38.72
N VAL A 191 -6.47 2.53 39.86
CA VAL A 191 -7.89 2.69 40.20
C VAL A 191 -8.04 3.51 41.49
N GLY A 192 -9.21 4.12 41.70
CA GLY A 192 -9.46 4.98 42.87
C GLY A 192 -9.72 4.20 44.17
N ALA A 193 -10.04 2.91 44.08
CA ALA A 193 -10.24 2.04 45.24
C ALA A 193 -8.89 1.63 45.88
N ASP A 194 -8.76 1.78 47.20
CA ASP A 194 -7.59 1.37 47.99
C ASP A 194 -7.89 0.15 48.89
N PRO A 195 -7.84 -1.08 48.35
CA PRO A 195 -8.06 -2.30 49.12
C PRO A 195 -6.96 -2.56 50.16
N VAL A 196 -5.74 -2.04 49.96
CA VAL A 196 -4.61 -2.22 50.89
C VAL A 196 -4.84 -1.40 52.15
N GLY A 197 -5.21 -0.12 52.01
CA GLY A 197 -5.54 0.74 53.15
C GLY A 197 -6.75 0.24 53.94
N ALA A 198 -7.78 -0.26 53.24
CA ALA A 198 -8.94 -0.86 53.89
C ALA A 198 -8.57 -2.14 54.68
N ALA A 199 -7.74 -3.02 54.11
CA ALA A 199 -7.24 -4.21 54.78
C ALA A 199 -6.36 -3.88 56.01
N ALA A 200 -5.49 -2.86 55.89
CA ALA A 200 -4.67 -2.39 57.00
C ALA A 200 -5.52 -1.84 58.15
N THR A 201 -6.60 -1.13 57.84
CA THR A 201 -7.55 -0.63 58.84
C THR A 201 -8.20 -1.77 59.62
N VAL A 202 -8.69 -2.80 58.92
CA VAL A 202 -9.28 -3.99 59.55
C VAL A 202 -8.26 -4.74 60.42
N ALA A 203 -7.03 -4.91 59.92
CA ALA A 203 -5.96 -5.54 60.68
C ALA A 203 -5.64 -4.77 61.98
N SER A 204 -5.51 -3.44 61.88
CA SER A 204 -5.21 -2.59 63.05
C SER A 204 -6.32 -2.61 64.12
N LEU A 205 -7.58 -2.61 63.71
CA LEU A 205 -8.72 -2.72 64.62
C LEU A 205 -8.82 -4.12 65.23
N GLY A 206 -8.55 -5.17 64.45
CA GLY A 206 -8.48 -6.55 64.93
C GLY A 206 -7.40 -6.74 66.00
N GLU A 207 -6.23 -6.13 65.83
CA GLU A 207 -5.15 -6.15 66.81
C GLU A 207 -5.54 -5.41 68.10
N GLN A 208 -6.19 -4.25 68.01
CA GLN A 208 -6.70 -3.51 69.17
C GLN A 208 -7.75 -4.31 69.94
N VAL A 209 -8.69 -4.94 69.23
CA VAL A 209 -9.70 -5.84 69.82
C VAL A 209 -9.03 -7.01 70.53
N SER A 210 -8.07 -7.67 69.87
CA SER A 210 -7.32 -8.80 70.47
C SER A 210 -6.57 -8.39 71.73
N THR A 211 -5.90 -7.25 71.70
CA THR A 211 -5.10 -6.73 72.82
C THR A 211 -6.00 -6.36 74.01
N LEU A 212 -7.09 -5.62 73.76
CA LEU A 212 -8.01 -5.22 74.83
C LEU A 212 -8.79 -6.40 75.40
N SER A 213 -9.20 -7.36 74.55
CA SER A 213 -9.83 -8.61 75.00
C SER A 213 -8.92 -9.37 75.96
N LYS A 214 -7.65 -9.59 75.59
CA LYS A 214 -6.66 -10.26 76.46
C LYS A 214 -6.48 -9.56 77.80
N ALA A 215 -6.48 -8.22 77.81
CA ALA A 215 -6.40 -7.45 79.04
C ALA A 215 -7.64 -7.65 79.94
N ILE A 216 -8.85 -7.62 79.35
CA ILE A 216 -10.10 -7.88 80.07
C ILE A 216 -10.14 -9.31 80.60
N ASP A 217 -9.71 -10.29 79.81
CA ASP A 217 -9.68 -11.70 80.23
C ASP A 217 -8.71 -11.92 81.40
N LYS A 218 -7.55 -11.25 81.38
CA LYS A 218 -6.60 -11.24 82.49
C LYS A 218 -7.21 -10.62 83.75
N ASP A 219 -7.88 -9.47 83.62
CA ASP A 219 -8.52 -8.80 84.76
C ASP A 219 -9.67 -9.64 85.34
N MET A 220 -10.46 -10.28 84.47
CA MET A 220 -11.54 -11.19 84.86
C MET A 220 -11.02 -12.43 85.57
N ALA A 221 -9.91 -13.02 85.12
CA ALA A 221 -9.28 -14.14 85.79
C ALA A 221 -8.77 -13.76 87.19
N ALA A 222 -8.17 -12.57 87.35
CA ALA A 222 -7.74 -12.05 88.64
C ALA A 222 -8.92 -11.82 89.59
N LEU A 223 -10.01 -11.22 89.10
CA LEU A 223 -11.22 -11.01 89.89
C LEU A 223 -11.86 -12.33 90.34
N ARG A 224 -12.00 -13.30 89.44
CA ARG A 224 -12.52 -14.65 89.77
C ARG A 224 -11.65 -15.35 90.81
N ARG A 225 -10.32 -15.20 90.75
CA ARG A 225 -9.40 -15.73 91.76
C ARG A 225 -9.66 -15.11 93.13
N LEU A 226 -9.79 -13.78 93.22
CA LEU A 226 -10.08 -13.07 94.47
C LEU A 226 -11.46 -13.44 95.03
N GLU A 227 -12.46 -13.60 94.18
CA GLU A 227 -13.80 -14.03 94.58
C GLU A 227 -13.81 -15.46 95.13
N ARG A 228 -13.14 -16.39 94.43
CA ARG A 228 -12.98 -17.78 94.87
C ARG A 228 -12.25 -17.87 96.21
N LEU A 229 -11.13 -17.14 96.37
CA LEU A 229 -10.38 -17.11 97.62
C LEU A 229 -11.16 -16.46 98.75
N GLY A 230 -11.92 -15.39 98.46
CA GLY A 230 -12.76 -14.72 99.45
C GLY A 230 -13.89 -15.62 99.95
N HIS A 231 -14.54 -16.35 99.04
CA HIS A 231 -15.59 -17.30 99.42
C HIS A 231 -15.02 -18.44 100.27
N ALA A 232 -13.88 -19.00 99.86
CA ALA A 232 -13.21 -20.07 100.59
C ALA A 232 -12.71 -19.64 101.98
N GLU A 233 -12.01 -18.51 102.08
CA GLU A 233 -11.45 -18.01 103.36
C GLU A 233 -12.56 -17.63 104.34
N CYS A 234 -13.59 -16.91 103.90
CA CYS A 234 -14.67 -16.49 104.79
C CYS A 234 -15.64 -17.66 105.11
N GLY A 235 -15.76 -18.63 104.21
CA GLY A 235 -16.61 -19.82 104.34
C GLY A 235 -15.95 -21.03 104.99
N GLY A 236 -14.66 -20.94 105.36
CA GLY A 236 -13.92 -22.01 106.02
C GLY A 236 -13.49 -23.18 105.12
N GLU A 237 -13.41 -22.98 103.80
CA GLU A 237 -12.92 -23.97 102.85
C GLU A 237 -11.41 -23.82 102.64
N ARG A 238 -10.67 -24.94 102.68
CA ARG A 238 -9.22 -24.95 102.51
C ARG A 238 -8.84 -25.10 101.04
N VAL A 239 -8.21 -24.07 100.48
CA VAL A 239 -7.66 -24.01 99.12
C VAL A 239 -6.14 -23.98 99.23
N GLY A 240 -5.51 -25.15 99.12
CA GLY A 240 -4.05 -25.28 99.19
C GLY A 240 -3.48 -24.60 100.44
N ASN A 241 -2.50 -23.71 100.23
CA ASN A 241 -1.87 -22.89 101.27
C ASN A 241 -2.37 -21.43 101.26
N GLU A 242 -3.39 -21.11 100.46
CA GLU A 242 -3.87 -19.73 100.27
C GLU A 242 -5.01 -19.36 101.24
N THR A 243 -5.64 -20.34 101.91
CA THR A 243 -6.72 -20.12 102.89
C THR A 243 -6.50 -20.90 104.19
N THR A 244 -7.07 -20.42 105.29
CA THR A 244 -6.92 -20.97 106.65
C THR A 244 -7.86 -22.13 106.93
N GLY A 245 -9.00 -22.21 106.24
CA GLY A 245 -10.04 -23.22 106.46
C GLY A 245 -10.87 -22.99 107.72
N VAL A 246 -10.86 -21.78 108.28
CA VAL A 246 -11.63 -21.40 109.47
C VAL A 246 -12.80 -20.51 109.07
N ILE A 247 -14.02 -20.87 109.51
CA ILE A 247 -15.22 -20.07 109.23
C ILE A 247 -15.18 -18.76 110.03
N GLY A 248 -15.41 -17.62 109.34
CA GLY A 248 -15.62 -16.33 109.99
C GLY A 248 -14.95 -15.15 109.29
N GLU A 249 -15.27 -13.93 109.73
CA GLU A 249 -14.69 -12.69 109.20
C GLU A 249 -13.37 -12.33 109.89
N GLY A 250 -12.35 -13.18 109.69
CA GLY A 250 -10.99 -12.94 110.16
C GLY A 250 -10.23 -11.84 109.39
N PRO A 251 -9.00 -11.49 109.83
CA PRO A 251 -8.16 -10.49 109.15
C PRO A 251 -7.86 -10.83 107.68
N ASN A 252 -7.62 -12.11 107.35
CA ASN A 252 -7.40 -12.57 105.98
C ASN A 252 -8.64 -12.39 105.09
N CYS A 253 -9.83 -12.77 105.58
CA CYS A 253 -11.10 -12.55 104.89
C CYS A 253 -11.33 -11.05 104.61
N ARG A 254 -11.04 -10.17 105.58
CA ARG A 254 -11.11 -8.70 105.38
C ARG A 254 -10.09 -8.18 104.36
N GLN A 255 -8.86 -8.71 104.38
CA GLN A 255 -7.83 -8.34 103.41
C GLN A 255 -8.26 -8.69 101.98
N ILE A 256 -8.69 -9.93 101.71
CA ILE A 256 -9.13 -10.37 100.37
C ILE A 256 -10.31 -9.51 99.88
N ARG A 257 -11.27 -9.19 100.75
CA ARG A 257 -12.38 -8.27 100.41
C ARG A 257 -11.87 -6.87 100.05
N THR A 258 -10.89 -6.36 100.78
CA THR A 258 -10.29 -5.04 100.53
C THR A 258 -9.50 -5.03 99.22
N GLU A 259 -8.74 -6.09 98.93
CA GLU A 259 -8.02 -6.27 97.67
C GLU A 259 -8.97 -6.36 96.48
N ARG A 260 -10.07 -7.13 96.59
CA ARG A 260 -11.13 -7.18 95.58
C ARG A 260 -11.74 -5.80 95.33
N ALA A 261 -12.10 -5.08 96.40
CA ALA A 261 -12.67 -3.74 96.29
C ALA A 261 -11.67 -2.75 95.66
N ALA A 262 -10.39 -2.84 96.01
CA ALA A 262 -9.33 -2.05 95.40
C ALA A 262 -9.17 -2.39 93.91
N PHE A 263 -9.16 -3.68 93.55
CA PHE A 263 -9.05 -4.15 92.18
C PHE A 263 -10.21 -3.65 91.30
N LEU A 264 -11.45 -3.69 91.80
CA LEU A 264 -12.61 -3.17 91.07
C LEU A 264 -12.52 -1.66 90.80
N ARG A 265 -11.93 -0.89 91.73
CA ARG A 265 -11.69 0.56 91.53
C ARG A 265 -10.56 0.85 90.53
N THR A 266 -9.49 0.06 90.55
CA THR A 266 -8.28 0.32 89.74
C THR A 266 -8.35 -0.27 88.33
N SER A 267 -8.97 -1.44 88.14
CA SER A 267 -9.02 -2.16 86.86
C SER A 267 -9.87 -1.47 85.78
N LYS A 268 -10.79 -0.57 86.17
CA LYS A 268 -11.73 0.10 85.25
C LYS A 268 -12.45 -0.87 84.29
N LEU A 269 -12.73 -2.10 84.76
CA LEU A 269 -13.35 -3.19 83.99
C LEU A 269 -14.61 -2.79 83.19
N PRO A 270 -15.58 -2.04 83.77
CA PRO A 270 -16.76 -1.60 83.02
C PRO A 270 -16.42 -0.69 81.83
N GLU A 271 -15.42 0.17 81.97
CA GLU A 271 -14.98 1.10 80.93
C GLU A 271 -14.27 0.35 79.79
N ARG A 272 -13.35 -0.56 80.13
CA ARG A 272 -12.68 -1.44 79.14
C ARG A 272 -13.68 -2.28 78.36
N ARG A 273 -14.73 -2.81 79.01
CA ARG A 273 -15.80 -3.56 78.33
C ARG A 273 -16.58 -2.70 77.33
N ARG A 274 -16.90 -1.45 77.68
CA ARG A 274 -17.54 -0.49 76.75
C ARG A 274 -16.63 -0.18 75.57
N GLN A 275 -15.33 0.05 75.83
CA GLN A 275 -14.32 0.27 74.79
C GLN A 275 -14.18 -0.94 73.86
N LEU A 276 -14.23 -2.16 74.41
CA LEU A 276 -14.20 -3.38 73.58
C LEU A 276 -15.43 -3.48 72.67
N ALA A 277 -16.62 -3.20 73.19
CA ALA A 277 -17.84 -3.20 72.39
C ALA A 277 -17.80 -2.14 71.28
N ASP A 278 -17.31 -0.93 71.56
CA ASP A 278 -17.11 0.13 70.56
C ASP A 278 -16.07 -0.27 69.49
N LEU A 279 -14.93 -0.82 69.90
CA LEU A 279 -13.92 -1.32 68.96
C LEU A 279 -14.43 -2.47 68.11
N GLN A 280 -15.23 -3.38 68.68
CA GLN A 280 -15.86 -4.47 67.92
C GLN A 280 -16.86 -3.94 66.90
N ALA A 281 -17.66 -2.92 67.26
CA ALA A 281 -18.58 -2.27 66.33
C ALA A 281 -17.80 -1.56 65.20
N LYS A 282 -16.73 -0.84 65.53
CA LYS A 282 -15.83 -0.21 64.54
C LYS A 282 -15.19 -1.25 63.63
N ALA A 283 -14.65 -2.35 64.17
CA ALA A 283 -14.07 -3.43 63.40
C ALA A 283 -15.08 -4.05 62.42
N LYS A 284 -16.32 -4.30 62.87
CA LYS A 284 -17.40 -4.78 62.00
C LYS A 284 -17.68 -3.80 60.86
N SER A 285 -17.81 -2.51 61.16
CA SER A 285 -18.05 -1.48 60.14
C SER A 285 -16.87 -1.36 59.15
N ALA A 286 -15.64 -1.57 59.62
CA ALA A 286 -14.44 -1.56 58.79
C ALA A 286 -14.38 -2.77 57.86
N VAL A 287 -14.81 -3.95 58.31
CA VAL A 287 -14.93 -5.16 57.46
C VAL A 287 -15.99 -4.94 56.36
N GLU A 288 -17.14 -4.35 56.72
CA GLU A 288 -18.17 -4.00 55.73
C GLU A 288 -17.68 -2.94 54.73
N ALA A 289 -16.92 -1.94 55.19
CA ALA A 289 -16.29 -0.94 54.33
C ALA A 289 -15.22 -1.57 53.42
N GLN A 290 -14.40 -2.49 53.94
CA GLN A 290 -13.43 -3.24 53.15
C GLN A 290 -14.11 -4.07 52.06
N GLY A 291 -15.24 -4.71 52.37
CA GLY A 291 -16.06 -5.42 51.37
C GLY A 291 -16.52 -4.49 50.24
N ARG A 292 -16.97 -3.28 50.56
CA ARG A 292 -17.36 -2.26 49.58
C ARG A 292 -16.18 -1.77 48.72
N VAL A 293 -15.02 -1.53 49.34
CA VAL A 293 -13.79 -1.13 48.63
C VAL A 293 -13.31 -2.24 47.69
N ASN A 294 -13.32 -3.49 48.14
CA ASN A 294 -12.95 -4.65 47.32
C ASN A 294 -13.91 -4.84 46.14
N ALA A 295 -15.22 -4.68 46.36
CA ALA A 295 -16.20 -4.72 45.27
C ALA A 295 -15.93 -3.59 44.26
N GLY A 296 -15.71 -2.36 44.73
CA GLY A 296 -15.37 -1.21 43.89
C GLY A 296 -14.08 -1.41 43.09
N TYR A 297 -13.03 -1.97 43.70
CA TYR A 297 -11.78 -2.35 43.03
C TYR A 297 -12.04 -3.35 41.90
N SER A 298 -12.81 -4.41 42.18
CA SER A 298 -13.16 -5.44 41.18
C SER A 298 -13.83 -4.82 39.95
N THR A 299 -14.80 -3.94 40.17
CA THR A 299 -15.56 -3.28 39.11
C THR A 299 -14.70 -2.30 38.32
N GLN A 300 -13.89 -1.46 38.99
CA GLN A 300 -13.03 -0.49 38.32
C GLN A 300 -11.94 -1.17 37.49
N ILE A 301 -11.32 -2.24 38.00
CA ILE A 301 -10.35 -3.04 37.25
C ILE A 301 -11.01 -3.69 36.03
N ALA A 302 -12.20 -4.29 36.19
CA ALA A 302 -12.91 -4.90 35.06
C ALA A 302 -13.21 -3.87 33.95
N GLN A 303 -13.67 -2.66 34.32
CA GLN A 303 -13.92 -1.58 33.37
C GLN A 303 -12.64 -1.10 32.68
N GLU A 304 -11.54 -0.98 33.41
CA GLU A 304 -10.28 -0.51 32.85
C GLU A 304 -9.61 -1.56 31.96
N ILE A 305 -9.75 -2.85 32.29
CA ILE A 305 -9.38 -3.96 31.41
C ILE A 305 -10.18 -3.91 30.12
N ASP A 306 -11.50 -3.73 30.20
CA ASP A 306 -12.39 -3.69 29.03
C ASP A 306 -12.01 -2.56 28.05
N LYS A 307 -11.70 -1.36 28.57
CA LYS A 307 -11.23 -0.24 27.74
C LYS A 307 -9.91 -0.52 27.01
N GLN A 308 -9.01 -1.32 27.60
CA GLN A 308 -7.71 -1.62 27.00
C GLN A 308 -7.74 -2.82 26.05
N LEU A 309 -8.79 -3.64 26.09
CA LEU A 309 -8.91 -4.78 25.20
C LEU A 309 -9.21 -4.31 23.77
N PRO A 310 -8.53 -4.88 22.75
CA PRO A 310 -8.88 -4.62 21.36
C PRO A 310 -10.32 -5.07 21.12
N HIS A 311 -11.13 -4.21 20.50
CA HIS A 311 -12.51 -4.54 20.16
C HIS A 311 -12.50 -5.64 19.09
N PRO A 312 -13.32 -6.69 19.21
CA PRO A 312 -13.29 -7.79 18.26
C PRO A 312 -13.95 -7.37 16.93
N GLU A 313 -14.79 -6.34 17.00
CA GLU A 313 -15.62 -5.84 15.93
C GLU A 313 -15.01 -4.58 15.36
N GLY A 314 -14.81 -4.60 14.04
CA GLY A 314 -14.18 -3.54 13.28
C GLY A 314 -13.96 -4.01 11.85
N LYS A 315 -14.05 -3.08 10.89
CA LYS A 315 -13.70 -3.36 9.49
C LYS A 315 -12.30 -3.99 9.47
N ILE A 316 -12.15 -5.10 8.73
CA ILE A 316 -10.85 -5.77 8.58
C ILE A 316 -9.98 -4.89 7.68
N GLY A 317 -8.78 -4.58 8.14
CA GLY A 317 -7.83 -3.75 7.38
C GLY A 317 -7.07 -4.57 6.32
N ILE A 318 -6.50 -3.89 5.31
CA ILE A 318 -5.72 -4.55 4.24
C ILE A 318 -4.53 -5.35 4.78
N LEU A 319 -3.85 -4.82 5.79
CA LEU A 319 -2.70 -5.47 6.41
C LEU A 319 -3.13 -6.71 7.20
N GLU A 320 -4.29 -6.66 7.85
CA GLU A 320 -4.84 -7.82 8.55
C GLU A 320 -5.27 -8.92 7.56
N GLU A 321 -5.84 -8.55 6.40
CA GLU A 321 -6.21 -9.52 5.35
C GLU A 321 -4.95 -10.20 4.76
N ASP A 322 -3.88 -9.44 4.48
CA ASP A 322 -2.61 -9.96 3.97
C ASP A 322 -1.90 -10.86 5.00
N ASP A 323 -1.77 -10.39 6.25
CA ASP A 323 -1.18 -11.19 7.34
C ASP A 323 -1.96 -12.49 7.56
N ALA A 324 -3.29 -12.44 7.53
CA ALA A 324 -4.13 -13.63 7.63
C ALA A 324 -3.97 -14.57 6.43
N LEU A 325 -3.85 -14.03 5.21
CA LEU A 325 -3.59 -14.84 4.01
C LEU A 325 -2.21 -15.52 4.09
N LEU A 326 -1.17 -14.82 4.54
CA LEU A 326 0.16 -15.37 4.77
C LEU A 326 0.16 -16.44 5.87
N ALA A 327 -0.56 -16.19 6.97
CA ALA A 327 -0.76 -17.18 8.02
C ALA A 327 -1.46 -18.44 7.49
N LEU A 328 -2.52 -18.28 6.69
CA LEU A 328 -3.21 -19.41 6.04
C LEU A 328 -2.30 -20.19 5.09
N GLN A 329 -1.47 -19.50 4.30
CA GLN A 329 -0.48 -20.14 3.43
C GLN A 329 0.57 -20.94 4.22
N SER A 330 0.99 -20.45 5.39
CA SER A 330 1.93 -21.18 6.27
C SER A 330 1.30 -22.39 6.96
N LYS A 331 -0.01 -22.35 7.24
CA LYS A 331 -0.75 -23.43 7.92
C LYS A 331 -1.24 -24.50 6.95
N SER A 332 -1.55 -24.14 5.70
CA SER A 332 -2.14 -25.04 4.71
C SER A 332 -1.38 -25.04 3.39
N LEU A 333 -0.75 -26.17 3.09
CA LEU A 333 -0.09 -26.41 1.80
C LEU A 333 -1.05 -26.20 0.62
N MET A 334 -2.33 -26.54 0.78
CA MET A 334 -3.32 -26.39 -0.29
C MET A 334 -3.56 -24.92 -0.64
N VAL A 335 -3.63 -24.03 0.36
CA VAL A 335 -3.79 -22.59 0.15
C VAL A 335 -2.54 -22.02 -0.53
N LEU A 336 -1.35 -22.43 -0.07
CA LEU A 336 -0.07 -22.04 -0.68
C LEU A 336 0.01 -22.47 -2.16
N LEU A 337 -0.31 -23.73 -2.45
CA LEU A 337 -0.28 -24.27 -3.81
C LEU A 337 -1.28 -23.54 -4.71
N PHE A 338 -2.50 -23.28 -4.23
CA PHE A 338 -3.50 -22.55 -5.02
C PHE A 338 -3.08 -21.09 -5.26
N ALA A 339 -2.49 -20.43 -4.26
CA ALA A 339 -2.01 -19.07 -4.41
C ALA A 339 -0.91 -18.96 -5.47
N TRP A 340 0.07 -19.87 -5.43
CA TRP A 340 1.11 -19.95 -6.46
C TRP A 340 0.57 -20.39 -7.81
N LEU A 341 -0.39 -21.32 -7.85
CA LEU A 341 -1.04 -21.75 -9.09
C LEU A 341 -1.72 -20.55 -9.77
N LEU A 342 -2.45 -19.73 -9.04
CA LEU A 342 -3.10 -18.54 -9.60
C LEU A 342 -2.06 -17.52 -10.10
N ARG A 343 -1.04 -17.21 -9.30
CA ARG A 343 0.06 -16.31 -9.71
C ARG A 343 0.73 -16.80 -10.99
N ILE A 344 1.10 -18.07 -11.05
CA ILE A 344 1.72 -18.68 -12.23
C ILE A 344 0.75 -18.68 -13.42
N ALA A 345 -0.54 -18.94 -13.22
CA ALA A 345 -1.54 -18.92 -14.29
C ALA A 345 -1.67 -17.52 -14.92
N LEU A 346 -1.72 -16.46 -14.11
CA LEU A 346 -1.77 -15.07 -14.60
C LEU A 346 -0.50 -14.68 -15.34
N ILE A 347 0.67 -14.96 -14.76
CA ILE A 347 1.96 -14.69 -15.41
C ILE A 347 2.08 -15.45 -16.73
N THR A 348 1.59 -16.70 -16.78
CA THR A 348 1.60 -17.52 -17.99
C THR A 348 0.68 -16.95 -19.07
N LEU A 349 -0.51 -16.49 -18.66
CA LEU A 349 -1.48 -15.84 -19.56
C LEU A 349 -0.85 -14.59 -20.22
N ASP A 350 -0.16 -13.75 -19.44
CA ASP A 350 0.50 -12.55 -19.94
C ASP A 350 1.75 -12.84 -20.78
N CYS A 351 2.43 -13.96 -20.51
CA CYS A 351 3.60 -14.42 -21.28
C CYS A 351 3.24 -15.17 -22.57
N MET A 352 2.01 -15.68 -22.69
CA MET A 352 1.58 -16.53 -23.82
C MET A 352 1.80 -15.90 -25.21
N PRO A 353 1.55 -14.59 -25.44
CA PRO A 353 1.80 -13.96 -26.74
C PRO A 353 3.26 -14.03 -27.20
N ILE A 354 4.22 -14.01 -26.26
CA ILE A 354 5.65 -14.04 -26.59
C ILE A 354 6.23 -15.45 -26.59
N LEU A 355 5.70 -16.33 -25.73
CA LEU A 355 6.01 -17.76 -25.79
C LEU A 355 5.60 -18.35 -27.14
N THR A 356 4.41 -18.02 -27.64
CA THR A 356 3.96 -18.48 -28.96
C THR A 356 4.84 -17.95 -30.09
N LYS A 357 5.28 -16.69 -30.02
CA LYS A 357 6.21 -16.14 -31.03
C LYS A 357 7.58 -16.81 -31.01
N ARG A 358 8.10 -17.15 -29.82
CA ARG A 358 9.39 -17.83 -29.67
C ARG A 358 9.33 -19.30 -30.11
N LEU A 359 8.25 -20.01 -29.79
CA LEU A 359 8.09 -21.43 -30.11
C LEU A 359 7.71 -21.65 -31.58
N ALA A 360 6.82 -20.83 -32.13
CA ALA A 360 6.30 -20.99 -33.49
C ALA A 360 7.14 -20.29 -34.57
N GLY A 361 8.19 -19.55 -34.19
CA GLY A 361 9.02 -18.78 -35.11
C GLY A 361 8.30 -17.63 -35.82
N LEU A 362 8.98 -17.02 -36.79
CA LEU A 362 8.45 -15.96 -37.67
C LEU A 362 7.27 -16.53 -38.48
N SER A 363 6.09 -15.92 -38.31
CA SER A 363 4.90 -16.27 -39.10
C SER A 363 5.04 -15.82 -40.55
N THR A 364 4.18 -16.32 -41.44
CA THR A 364 4.13 -15.84 -42.83
C THR A 364 3.70 -14.37 -42.89
N TYR A 365 2.80 -13.97 -41.99
CA TYR A 365 2.45 -12.57 -41.79
C TYR A 365 3.65 -11.70 -41.35
N ASP A 366 4.46 -12.13 -40.37
CA ASP A 366 5.60 -11.35 -39.88
C ASP A 366 6.63 -11.08 -41.00
N ARG A 367 6.83 -12.04 -41.91
CA ARG A 367 7.70 -11.87 -43.09
C ARG A 367 7.13 -10.87 -44.08
N GLN A 368 5.85 -11.00 -44.42
CA GLN A 368 5.19 -10.09 -45.35
C GLN A 368 5.15 -8.65 -44.80
N VAL A 369 4.94 -8.46 -43.49
CA VAL A 369 5.03 -7.13 -42.87
C VAL A 369 6.44 -6.55 -43.00
N ALA A 370 7.49 -7.36 -42.82
CA ALA A 370 8.87 -6.90 -43.03
C ALA A 370 9.15 -6.56 -44.50
N ASP A 371 8.67 -7.37 -45.45
CA ASP A 371 8.83 -7.15 -46.89
C ASP A 371 8.08 -5.88 -47.35
N HIS A 372 6.85 -5.67 -46.86
CA HIS A 372 6.09 -4.45 -47.12
C HIS A 372 6.77 -3.22 -46.52
N ALA A 373 7.26 -3.30 -45.29
CA ALA A 373 8.00 -2.20 -44.68
C ALA A 373 9.28 -1.85 -45.46
N ALA A 374 10.00 -2.86 -45.99
CA ALA A 374 11.16 -2.64 -46.83
C ALA A 374 10.79 -1.97 -48.16
N ALA A 375 9.75 -2.44 -48.84
CA ALA A 375 9.26 -1.86 -50.09
C ALA A 375 8.77 -0.40 -49.90
N ASP A 376 8.08 -0.10 -48.80
CA ASP A 376 7.64 1.26 -48.46
C ASP A 376 8.84 2.18 -48.20
N MET A 377 9.90 1.68 -47.55
CA MET A 377 11.14 2.44 -47.36
C MET A 377 11.85 2.73 -48.68
N GLU A 378 11.93 1.76 -49.60
CA GLU A 378 12.55 1.95 -50.92
C GLU A 378 11.78 2.98 -51.77
N THR A 379 10.45 2.87 -51.81
CA THR A 379 9.61 3.84 -52.54
C THR A 379 9.72 5.24 -51.94
N HIS A 380 9.77 5.36 -50.61
CA HIS A 380 9.99 6.64 -49.93
C HIS A 380 11.38 7.22 -50.23
N GLU A 381 12.42 6.40 -50.29
CA GLU A 381 13.76 6.84 -50.67
C GLU A 381 13.80 7.38 -52.10
N VAL A 382 13.15 6.69 -53.04
CA VAL A 382 13.02 7.14 -54.44
C VAL A 382 12.26 8.48 -54.51
N PHE A 383 11.15 8.60 -53.77
CA PHE A 383 10.39 9.85 -53.69
C PHE A 383 11.25 11.01 -53.15
N LEU A 384 12.00 10.78 -52.07
CA LEU A 384 12.91 11.79 -51.50
C LEU A 384 14.02 12.18 -52.46
N LYS A 385 14.57 11.23 -53.24
CA LYS A 385 15.59 11.51 -54.26
C LYS A 385 15.02 12.38 -55.40
N HIS A 386 13.83 12.04 -55.90
CA HIS A 386 13.15 12.85 -56.91
C HIS A 386 12.84 14.26 -56.41
N ALA A 387 12.26 14.40 -55.22
CA ALA A 387 11.97 15.71 -54.63
C ALA A 387 13.23 16.57 -54.43
N LYS A 388 14.36 15.96 -54.06
CA LYS A 388 15.66 16.67 -53.97
C LYS A 388 16.19 17.09 -55.34
N ALA A 389 16.11 16.21 -56.34
CA ALA A 389 16.57 16.50 -57.69
C ALA A 389 15.78 17.67 -58.30
N GLU A 390 14.46 17.67 -58.15
CA GLU A 390 13.59 18.78 -58.60
C GLU A 390 13.94 20.10 -57.89
N ASN A 391 14.19 20.07 -56.59
CA ASN A 391 14.57 21.28 -55.84
C ASN A 391 15.94 21.82 -56.29
N ILE A 392 16.92 20.94 -56.49
CA ILE A 392 18.24 21.34 -57.02
C ILE A 392 18.07 21.95 -58.41
N GLN A 393 17.30 21.30 -59.29
CA GLN A 393 17.05 21.77 -60.65
C GLN A 393 16.38 23.15 -60.65
N ALA A 394 15.32 23.33 -59.86
CA ALA A 394 14.64 24.61 -59.70
C ALA A 394 15.59 25.71 -59.19
N ARG A 395 16.50 25.38 -58.26
CA ARG A 395 17.49 26.33 -57.74
C ARG A 395 18.56 26.68 -58.79
N THR A 396 19.03 25.71 -59.56
CA THR A 396 19.95 25.98 -60.67
C THR A 396 19.30 26.81 -61.77
N ASP A 397 18.04 26.57 -62.10
CA ASP A 397 17.32 27.34 -63.11
C ASP A 397 17.07 28.78 -62.62
N ALA A 398 16.77 28.97 -61.33
CA ALA A 398 16.70 30.30 -60.73
C ALA A 398 18.04 31.06 -60.80
N LEU A 399 19.16 30.37 -60.57
CA LEU A 399 20.50 30.97 -60.70
C LEU A 399 20.82 31.34 -62.15
N ARG A 400 20.49 30.49 -63.12
CA ARG A 400 20.67 30.80 -64.56
C ARG A 400 19.86 32.01 -64.97
N LEU A 401 18.60 32.11 -64.54
CA LEU A 401 17.76 33.28 -64.83
C LEU A 401 18.35 34.56 -64.22
N LEU A 402 18.95 34.48 -63.02
CA LEU A 402 19.66 35.61 -62.42
C LEU A 402 20.89 36.02 -63.25
N GLU A 403 21.69 35.05 -63.71
CA GLU A 403 22.86 35.31 -64.58
C GLU A 403 22.45 35.93 -65.92
N GLU A 404 21.39 35.43 -66.56
CA GLU A 404 20.83 35.99 -67.79
C GLU A 404 20.37 37.43 -67.58
N HIS A 405 19.64 37.71 -66.49
CA HIS A 405 19.24 39.07 -66.14
C HIS A 405 20.45 39.99 -65.89
N GLU A 406 21.52 39.49 -65.26
CA GLU A 406 22.75 40.27 -65.08
C GLU A 406 23.45 40.56 -66.41
N GLN A 407 23.52 39.59 -67.32
CA GLN A 407 24.11 39.76 -68.66
C GLN A 407 23.30 40.79 -69.47
N ASP A 408 21.98 40.69 -69.48
CA ASP A 408 21.12 41.67 -70.16
C ASP A 408 21.32 43.07 -69.60
N ARG A 409 21.44 43.21 -68.27
CA ARG A 409 21.73 44.50 -67.64
C ARG A 409 23.10 45.04 -68.01
N ARG A 410 24.11 44.18 -68.23
CA ARG A 410 25.44 44.61 -68.71
C ARG A 410 25.36 45.07 -70.17
N LEU A 411 24.74 44.28 -71.04
CA LEU A 411 24.57 44.61 -72.45
C LEU A 411 23.79 45.92 -72.63
N HIS A 412 22.74 46.13 -71.84
CA HIS A 412 21.99 47.39 -71.84
C HIS A 412 22.86 48.58 -71.45
N ARG A 413 23.70 48.46 -70.40
CA ARG A 413 24.63 49.53 -70.02
C ARG A 413 25.63 49.83 -71.13
N GLU A 414 26.24 48.81 -71.72
CA GLU A 414 27.19 48.98 -72.83
C GLU A 414 26.55 49.67 -74.04
N ARG A 415 25.30 49.31 -74.39
CA ARG A 415 24.54 50.00 -75.44
C ARG A 415 24.26 51.46 -75.09
N HIS A 416 23.89 51.77 -73.85
CA HIS A 416 23.69 53.14 -73.40
C HIS A 416 24.97 53.97 -73.45
N GLU A 417 26.10 53.40 -73.02
CA GLU A 417 27.41 54.06 -73.10
C GLU A 417 27.87 54.27 -74.54
N ALA A 418 27.66 53.28 -75.42
CA ALA A 418 27.96 53.42 -76.85
C ALA A 418 27.10 54.50 -77.52
N ALA A 419 25.81 54.56 -77.20
CA ALA A 419 24.93 55.62 -77.68
C ALA A 419 25.37 57.00 -77.18
N ALA A 420 25.75 57.12 -75.91
CA ALA A 420 26.26 58.37 -75.33
C ALA A 420 27.56 58.83 -75.99
N ARG A 421 28.48 57.90 -76.30
CA ARG A 421 29.72 58.20 -77.07
C ARG A 421 29.40 58.71 -78.47
N ASN A 422 28.50 58.04 -79.20
CA ASN A 422 28.09 58.49 -80.54
C ASN A 422 27.44 59.89 -80.50
N ASP A 423 26.61 60.17 -79.50
CA ASP A 423 25.99 61.49 -79.31
C ASP A 423 27.03 62.58 -79.02
N GLN A 424 28.07 62.28 -78.23
CA GLN A 424 29.19 63.19 -77.99
C GLN A 424 29.98 63.47 -79.27
N ASP A 425 30.29 62.44 -80.04
CA ASP A 425 30.98 62.58 -81.33
C ASP A 425 30.17 63.42 -82.32
N GLU A 426 28.85 63.23 -82.40
CA GLU A 426 27.99 64.04 -83.26
C GLU A 426 27.91 65.50 -82.79
N ARG A 427 27.88 65.76 -81.47
CA ARG A 427 27.98 67.13 -80.94
C ARG A 427 29.32 67.76 -81.29
N MET A 428 30.43 67.04 -81.14
CA MET A 428 31.77 67.49 -81.50
C MET A 428 31.84 67.85 -82.99
N LYS A 429 31.33 66.99 -83.87
CA LYS A 429 31.25 67.25 -85.33
C LYS A 429 30.40 68.47 -85.66
N ARG A 430 29.32 68.74 -84.92
CA ARG A 430 28.51 69.97 -85.09
C ARG A 430 29.29 71.20 -84.68
N GLN A 431 29.99 71.17 -83.54
CA GLN A 431 30.85 72.27 -83.08
C GLN A 431 31.96 72.57 -84.09
N ILE A 432 32.63 71.54 -84.62
CA ILE A 432 33.67 71.69 -85.66
C ILE A 432 33.08 72.37 -86.91
N ARG A 433 31.88 71.97 -87.35
CA ARG A 433 31.20 72.59 -88.50
C ARG A 433 30.83 74.05 -88.26
N GLU A 434 30.34 74.39 -87.06
CA GLU A 434 30.06 75.79 -86.68
C GLU A 434 31.33 76.64 -86.62
N LEU A 435 32.42 76.13 -86.05
CA LEU A 435 33.73 76.81 -86.01
C LEU A 435 34.29 77.02 -87.42
N ALA A 436 34.21 76.01 -88.29
CA ALA A 436 34.63 76.13 -89.69
C ALA A 436 33.80 77.17 -90.45
N ALA A 437 32.49 77.25 -90.21
CA ALA A 437 31.63 78.28 -90.78
C ALA A 437 32.00 79.69 -90.29
N ARG A 438 32.32 79.85 -88.99
CA ARG A 438 32.78 81.14 -88.43
C ARG A 438 34.12 81.60 -89.02
N LEU A 439 35.06 80.69 -89.25
CA LEU A 439 36.36 81.02 -89.86
C LEU A 439 36.22 81.40 -91.34
N LYS A 440 35.32 80.73 -92.09
CA LYS A 440 35.02 81.07 -93.50
C LYS A 440 34.32 82.43 -93.67
N GLY A 441 33.69 82.94 -92.61
CA GLY A 441 33.02 84.25 -92.57
C GLY A 441 33.91 85.46 -92.31
N ARG A 442 35.24 85.30 -92.24
CA ARG A 442 36.21 86.41 -92.13
C ARG A 442 36.90 86.63 -93.50
N PRO A 443 36.47 87.62 -94.31
CA PRO A 443 37.19 88.02 -95.52
C PRO A 443 38.23 89.09 -95.15
N GLY A 444 39.51 88.77 -95.27
CA GLY A 444 40.64 89.69 -95.08
C GLY A 444 41.88 89.08 -95.71
N THR A 445 42.02 89.23 -97.03
CA THR A 445 42.93 90.19 -97.70
C THR A 445 44.41 89.81 -97.59
N ALA A 446 44.95 89.44 -98.75
CA ALA A 446 46.36 89.23 -99.11
C ALA A 446 47.28 90.40 -98.67
N PRO A 447 48.62 90.23 -98.65
CA PRO A 447 49.42 90.24 -99.89
C PRO A 447 50.66 89.31 -99.92
N GLU A 448 51.11 89.12 -101.17
CA GLU A 448 52.41 88.67 -101.73
C GLU A 448 53.10 87.38 -101.25
#